data_AF-A0A2I7SF11-F1
#
_entry.id   AF-A0A2I7SF11-F1
#
_cell.length_a   1.000
_cell.length_b   1.000
_cell.length_c   1.000
_cell.angle_alpha   90.00
_cell.angle_beta   90.00
_cell.angle_gamma   90.00
#
_symmetry.space_group_name_H-M   'P 1'
#
loop_
_entity.id
_entity.type
_entity.pdbx_description
1 polymer ?
#
loop_
_entity_poly.entity_id
_entity_poly.type
_entity_poly.pdbx_seq_one_letter_code
_entity_poly.pdbx_strand_id
1 'polypeptide(L)'
;MSTDKSVFKQHPHLKSYHETADGTKFFKPEHAKLHAKSLKDKAIKEVKRPVLESVEVVLEELTPMQKAKLRVRDIKKLDTVEAVKAALEGETAKTVIEAGEQRIRAIQDVDGVLNTSVNEEE
;
A
#
# COMPACT_ATOMS: atom_id res chain seq x y z
N MET A 1 -37.00 -5.66 19.46
CA MET A 1 -35.65 -5.63 20.06
C MET A 1 -34.64 -5.96 18.95
N SER A 2 -34.05 -4.97 18.31
CA SER A 2 -33.11 -5.20 17.20
C SER A 2 -31.69 -5.25 17.73
N THR A 3 -31.26 -6.40 18.23
CA THR A 3 -29.88 -6.63 18.65
C THR A 3 -28.99 -6.95 17.46
N ASP A 4 -28.97 -6.08 16.45
CA ASP A 4 -27.97 -6.14 15.40
C ASP A 4 -26.69 -5.46 15.91
N LYS A 5 -26.00 -6.15 16.80
CA LYS A 5 -24.61 -5.81 17.15
C LYS A 5 -23.77 -6.10 15.91
N SER A 6 -23.80 -5.17 14.95
CA SER A 6 -23.02 -5.25 13.72
C SER A 6 -21.57 -5.58 14.09
N VAL A 7 -21.05 -6.69 13.57
CA VAL A 7 -19.72 -7.22 13.88
C VAL A 7 -18.63 -6.17 13.66
N PHE A 8 -18.83 -5.29 12.69
CA PHE A 8 -17.96 -4.17 12.38
C PHE A 8 -17.93 -3.09 13.48
N LYS A 9 -18.97 -2.96 14.31
CA LYS A 9 -18.97 -2.06 15.48
C LYS A 9 -18.11 -2.61 16.62
N GLN A 10 -18.10 -3.94 16.80
CA GLN A 10 -17.27 -4.59 17.82
C GLN A 10 -15.81 -4.71 17.38
N HIS A 11 -15.57 -4.88 16.07
CA HIS A 11 -14.25 -4.97 15.48
C HIS A 11 -14.09 -3.86 14.43
N PRO A 12 -13.76 -2.62 14.84
CA PRO A 12 -13.71 -1.47 13.93
C PRO A 12 -12.64 -1.60 12.83
N HIS A 13 -11.59 -2.40 13.08
CA HIS A 13 -10.52 -2.69 12.11
C HIS A 13 -10.84 -3.88 11.19
N LEU A 14 -11.97 -4.54 11.38
CA LEU A 14 -12.35 -5.69 10.58
C LEU A 14 -12.84 -5.25 9.20
N LYS A 15 -12.14 -5.70 8.16
CA LYS A 15 -12.46 -5.37 6.76
C LYS A 15 -13.60 -6.23 6.23
N SER A 16 -13.62 -7.51 6.61
CA SER A 16 -14.62 -8.49 6.20
C SER A 16 -14.70 -9.61 7.23
N TYR A 17 -15.82 -10.33 7.23
CA TYR A 17 -15.96 -11.60 7.93
C TYR A 17 -16.63 -12.62 7.01
N HIS A 18 -16.52 -13.89 7.40
CA HIS A 18 -17.12 -15.02 6.71
C HIS A 18 -18.21 -15.60 7.58
N GLU A 19 -19.42 -15.72 7.05
CA GLU A 19 -20.55 -16.37 7.71
C GLU A 19 -20.82 -17.70 7.04
N THR A 20 -20.81 -18.79 7.82
CA THR A 20 -21.18 -20.12 7.33
C THR A 20 -22.71 -20.26 7.28
N ALA A 21 -23.21 -21.27 6.55
CA ALA A 21 -24.64 -21.53 6.42
C ALA A 21 -25.39 -21.70 7.77
N ASP A 22 -24.68 -22.14 8.81
CA ASP A 22 -25.19 -22.29 10.18
C ASP A 22 -25.30 -20.94 10.94
N GLY A 23 -24.84 -19.83 10.34
CA GLY A 23 -24.86 -18.49 10.95
C GLY A 23 -23.62 -18.16 11.79
N THR A 24 -22.67 -19.10 11.89
CA THR A 24 -21.40 -18.90 12.61
C THR A 24 -20.47 -17.97 11.82
N LYS A 25 -19.92 -16.97 12.52
CA LYS A 25 -19.11 -15.89 11.95
C LYS A 25 -17.63 -16.09 12.26
N PHE A 26 -16.79 -15.97 11.24
CA PHE A 26 -15.36 -16.16 11.33
C PHE A 26 -14.61 -14.97 10.71
N PHE A 27 -13.59 -14.48 11.40
CA PHE A 27 -12.72 -13.41 10.91
C PHE A 27 -11.59 -13.91 10.01
N LYS A 28 -11.38 -15.23 9.98
CA LYS A 28 -10.39 -15.90 9.14
C LYS A 28 -11.09 -16.85 8.17
N PRO A 29 -10.75 -16.81 6.87
CA PRO A 29 -11.35 -17.69 5.87
C PRO A 29 -11.05 -19.17 6.14
N GLU A 30 -9.88 -19.48 6.70
CA GLU A 30 -9.47 -20.85 6.99
C GLU A 30 -10.37 -21.52 8.03
N HIS A 31 -10.74 -20.77 9.07
CA HIS A 31 -11.64 -21.27 10.13
C HIS A 31 -13.04 -21.50 9.59
N ALA A 32 -13.54 -20.57 8.76
CA ALA A 32 -14.83 -20.71 8.09
C ALA A 32 -14.87 -21.96 7.19
N LYS A 33 -13.80 -22.19 6.42
CA LYS A 33 -13.67 -23.37 5.55
C LYS A 33 -13.63 -24.67 6.32
N LEU A 34 -12.86 -24.72 7.42
CA LEU A 34 -12.80 -25.91 8.27
C LEU A 34 -14.17 -26.22 8.88
N HIS A 35 -14.89 -25.19 9.35
CA HIS A 35 -16.21 -25.36 9.94
C HIS A 35 -17.25 -25.79 8.89
N ALA A 36 -17.26 -25.13 7.72
CA ALA A 36 -18.16 -25.46 6.62
C ALA A 36 -17.99 -26.90 6.12
N LYS A 37 -16.78 -27.49 6.19
CA LYS A 37 -16.56 -28.90 5.79
C LYS A 37 -17.39 -29.90 6.60
N SER A 38 -17.65 -29.60 7.86
CA SER A 38 -18.45 -30.44 8.76
C SER A 38 -19.96 -30.21 8.60
N LEU A 39 -20.37 -29.17 7.85
CA LEU A 39 -21.77 -28.86 7.58
C LEU A 39 -22.25 -29.54 6.30
N LYS A 40 -23.55 -29.85 6.26
CA LYS A 40 -24.21 -30.34 5.03
C LYS A 40 -24.16 -29.28 3.94
N ASP A 41 -24.41 -28.03 4.32
CA ASP A 41 -24.29 -26.88 3.44
C ASP A 41 -22.94 -26.20 3.69
N LYS A 42 -22.10 -26.22 2.66
CA LYS A 42 -20.72 -25.71 2.71
C LYS A 42 -20.64 -24.26 2.25
N ALA A 43 -21.76 -23.56 2.13
CA ALA A 43 -21.78 -22.17 1.72
C ALA A 43 -21.10 -21.30 2.79
N ILE A 44 -20.22 -20.43 2.31
CA ILE A 44 -19.54 -19.42 3.10
C ILE A 44 -19.84 -18.09 2.45
N LYS A 45 -20.58 -17.24 3.14
CA LYS A 45 -20.90 -15.89 2.70
C LYS A 45 -19.84 -14.94 3.24
N GLU A 46 -19.07 -14.35 2.34
CA GLU A 46 -18.16 -13.27 2.71
C GLU A 46 -18.95 -11.96 2.83
N VAL A 47 -19.08 -11.45 4.05
CA VAL A 47 -19.66 -10.14 4.32
C VAL A 47 -18.53 -9.14 4.49
N LYS A 48 -18.35 -8.31 3.48
CA LYS A 48 -17.43 -7.17 3.55
C LYS A 48 -18.13 -6.02 4.25
N ARG A 49 -17.35 -5.23 4.98
CA ARG A 49 -17.85 -3.93 5.43
C ARG A 49 -18.28 -3.18 4.17
N PRO A 50 -19.50 -2.60 4.09
CA PRO A 50 -19.84 -1.73 2.99
C PRO A 50 -18.82 -0.60 2.99
N VAL A 51 -17.90 -0.67 2.05
CA VAL A 51 -16.93 0.38 1.79
C VAL A 51 -17.77 1.44 1.11
N LEU A 52 -18.19 2.46 1.87
CA LEU A 52 -18.34 3.78 1.24
C LEU A 52 -17.01 4.01 0.53
N GLU A 53 -17.09 4.18 -0.79
CA GLU A 53 -16.01 4.36 -1.75
C GLU A 53 -15.09 5.54 -1.36
N SER A 54 -14.29 5.36 -0.32
CA SER A 54 -13.34 6.35 0.17
C SER A 54 -12.06 5.62 0.52
N VAL A 55 -11.40 5.11 -0.51
CA VAL A 55 -9.94 5.11 -0.56
C VAL A 55 -9.50 6.50 -1.06
N GLU A 56 -10.02 7.55 -0.43
CA GLU A 56 -9.24 8.77 -0.30
C GLU A 56 -8.25 8.47 0.81
N VAL A 57 -7.00 8.26 0.43
CA VAL A 57 -5.89 8.26 1.37
C VAL A 57 -5.96 9.61 2.08
N VAL A 58 -6.46 9.64 3.31
CA VAL A 58 -6.44 10.81 4.18
C VAL A 58 -4.97 11.15 4.41
N LEU A 59 -4.40 11.98 3.52
CA LEU A 59 -3.02 12.47 3.61
C LEU A 59 -2.80 13.31 4.88
N GLU A 60 -3.90 13.75 5.51
CA GLU A 60 -3.89 14.66 6.67
C GLU A 60 -3.46 14.01 7.98
N GLU A 61 -3.63 12.70 8.18
CA GLU A 61 -3.24 12.02 9.43
C GLU A 61 -1.87 11.32 9.38
N LEU A 62 -1.10 11.51 8.31
CA LEU A 62 0.24 10.93 8.23
C LEU A 62 1.22 11.73 9.10
N THR A 63 1.92 11.02 9.99
CA THR A 63 3.04 11.59 10.75
C THR A 63 4.08 12.18 9.78
N PRO A 64 4.86 13.19 10.20
CA PRO A 64 5.94 13.75 9.37
C PRO A 64 6.88 12.67 8.82
N MET A 65 7.12 11.62 9.60
CA MET A 65 7.97 10.49 9.23
C MET A 65 7.35 9.61 8.13
N GLN A 66 6.02 9.41 8.14
CA GLN A 66 5.32 8.69 7.08
C GLN A 66 5.25 9.51 5.79
N LYS A 67 5.02 10.83 5.89
CA LYS A 67 5.06 11.75 4.75
C LYS A 67 6.44 11.73 4.08
N ALA A 68 7.51 11.80 4.87
CA ALA A 68 8.88 11.67 4.37
C ALA A 68 9.12 10.33 3.65
N LYS A 69 8.65 9.20 4.21
CA LYS A 69 8.76 7.89 3.55
C LYS A 69 8.05 7.82 2.20
N LEU A 70 6.87 8.45 2.07
CA LEU A 70 6.16 8.54 0.80
C LEU A 70 6.96 9.35 -0.22
N ARG A 71 7.46 10.53 0.16
CA ARG A 71 8.31 11.35 -0.72
C ARG A 71 9.56 10.63 -1.19
N VAL A 72 10.27 9.93 -0.29
CA VAL A 72 11.41 9.07 -0.66
C VAL A 72 11.00 8.03 -1.71
N ARG A 73 9.82 7.42 -1.56
CA ARG A 73 9.32 6.44 -2.53
C ARG A 73 9.02 7.08 -3.87
N ASP A 74 8.46 8.28 -3.89
CA ASP A 74 8.15 8.99 -5.13
C ASP A 74 9.42 9.46 -5.84
N ILE A 75 10.40 10.00 -5.12
CA ILE A 75 11.73 10.35 -5.65
C ILE A 75 12.38 9.17 -6.38
N LYS A 76 12.31 7.96 -5.80
CA LYS A 76 12.90 6.76 -6.41
C LYS A 76 12.26 6.35 -7.74
N LYS A 77 11.03 6.78 -8.03
CA LYS A 77 10.34 6.52 -9.29
C LYS A 77 10.63 7.58 -10.35
N LEU A 78 11.27 8.69 -9.99
CA LEU A 78 11.62 9.73 -10.94
C LEU A 78 12.82 9.27 -11.75
N ASP A 79 12.73 9.38 -13.06
CA ASP A 79 13.76 8.91 -13.99
C ASP A 79 14.66 10.02 -14.50
N THR A 80 14.37 11.28 -14.19
CA THR A 80 15.16 12.44 -14.61
C THR A 80 15.71 13.23 -13.43
N VAL A 81 16.91 13.77 -13.60
CA VAL A 81 17.57 14.62 -12.60
C VAL A 81 16.72 15.86 -12.29
N GLU A 82 16.11 16.47 -13.29
CA GLU A 82 15.27 17.66 -13.13
C GLU A 82 14.03 17.38 -12.28
N ALA A 83 13.34 16.26 -12.52
CA ALA A 83 12.18 15.89 -11.72
C ALA A 83 12.58 15.63 -10.25
N VAL A 84 13.73 14.98 -10.02
CA VAL A 84 14.23 14.76 -8.65
C VAL A 84 14.57 16.08 -7.97
N LYS A 85 15.22 17.02 -8.66
CA LYS A 85 15.53 18.35 -8.10
C LYS A 85 14.27 19.14 -7.77
N ALA A 86 13.27 19.13 -8.65
CA ALA A 86 11.98 19.76 -8.40
C ALA A 86 11.27 19.14 -7.19
N ALA A 87 11.36 17.81 -7.01
CA ALA A 87 10.80 17.12 -5.85
C ALA A 87 11.54 17.40 -4.53
N LEU A 88 12.78 17.91 -4.60
CA LEU A 88 13.57 18.33 -3.44
C LEU A 88 13.43 19.83 -3.11
N GLU A 89 12.81 20.61 -3.99
CA GLU A 89 12.69 22.05 -3.81
C GLU A 89 11.81 22.37 -2.59
N GLY A 90 12.39 23.04 -1.59
CA GLY A 90 11.72 23.34 -0.32
C GLY A 90 11.65 22.17 0.67
N GLU A 91 12.27 21.02 0.38
CA GLU A 91 12.29 19.88 1.28
C GLU A 91 13.34 20.07 2.39
N THR A 92 12.95 19.85 3.65
CA THR A 92 13.83 20.00 4.83
C THR A 92 14.18 18.67 5.50
N ALA A 93 13.56 17.57 5.08
CA ALA A 93 13.78 16.26 5.64
C ALA A 93 15.09 15.65 5.10
N LYS A 94 16.09 15.51 5.96
CA LYS A 94 17.42 14.97 5.61
C LYS A 94 17.34 13.63 4.84
N THR A 95 16.46 12.73 5.27
CA THR A 95 16.28 11.41 4.61
C THR A 95 15.74 11.50 3.19
N VAL A 96 14.96 12.54 2.89
CA VAL A 96 14.40 12.79 1.56
C VAL A 96 15.45 13.42 0.65
N ILE A 97 16.21 14.38 1.18
CA ILE A 97 17.36 15.00 0.50
C ILE A 97 18.39 13.94 0.12
N GLU A 98 18.83 13.11 1.07
CA GLU A 98 19.80 12.03 0.83
C GLU A 98 19.30 11.03 -0.22
N ALA A 99 18.00 10.70 -0.22
CA ALA A 99 17.42 9.81 -1.21
C ALA A 99 17.39 10.43 -2.62
N GLY A 100 17.12 11.72 -2.73
CA GLY A 100 17.15 12.43 -4.01
C GLY A 100 18.56 12.59 -4.57
N GLU A 101 19.55 12.92 -3.72
CA GLU A 101 20.96 12.97 -4.14
C GLU A 101 21.45 11.61 -4.66
N GLN A 102 21.11 10.52 -3.95
CA GLN A 102 21.43 9.16 -4.42
C GLN A 102 20.77 8.84 -5.76
N ARG A 103 19.52 9.24 -5.97
CA ARG A 103 18.81 8.99 -7.22
C ARG A 103 19.39 9.80 -8.37
N ILE A 104 19.74 11.06 -8.16
CA ILE A 104 20.43 11.90 -9.16
C ILE A 104 21.75 11.25 -9.56
N ARG A 105 22.55 10.82 -8.59
CA ARG A 105 23.82 10.14 -8.87
C ARG A 105 23.60 8.85 -9.67
N ALA A 106 22.59 8.05 -9.32
CA ALA A 106 22.25 6.83 -10.05
C ALA A 106 21.81 7.11 -11.49
N ILE A 107 21.04 8.17 -11.73
CA ILE A 107 20.63 8.56 -13.10
C ILE A 107 21.84 9.02 -13.92
N GLN A 108 22.70 9.88 -13.35
CA GLN A 108 23.90 10.39 -14.03
C GLN A 108 24.93 9.28 -14.33
N ASP A 109 25.07 8.32 -13.42
CA ASP A 109 25.96 7.17 -13.62
C ASP A 109 25.45 6.27 -14.76
N VAL A 110 24.14 6.02 -14.83
CA VAL A 110 23.51 5.26 -15.92
C VAL A 110 23.62 5.99 -17.27
N ASP A 111 23.42 7.31 -17.31
CA ASP A 111 23.56 8.11 -18.52
C ASP A 111 25.02 8.13 -19.03
N GLY A 112 25.99 8.12 -18.11
CA GLY A 112 27.42 8.02 -18.45
C GLY A 112 27.85 6.66 -19.02
N VAL A 113 27.18 5.56 -18.64
CA VAL A 113 27.50 4.21 -19.14
C VAL A 113 27.02 3.99 -20.58
N LEU A 114 25.94 4.65 -21.01
CA LEU A 114 25.44 4.53 -22.39
C LEU A 114 26.34 5.20 -23.45
N ASN A 115 27.30 6.03 -23.05
CA ASN A 115 28.17 6.77 -23.97
C ASN A 115 29.58 6.17 -24.15
N THR A 116 29.84 4.94 -23.66
CA THR A 116 31.19 4.32 -23.75
C THR A 116 31.21 2.98 -24.52
N SER A 117 30.31 2.77 -25.48
CA SER A 117 30.32 1.52 -26.29
C SER A 117 30.14 1.70 -27.80
N VAL A 118 30.51 2.86 -28.35
CA VAL A 118 30.65 3.03 -29.80
C VAL A 118 32.02 3.64 -30.11
N ASN A 119 33.07 2.83 -30.04
CA ASN A 119 34.27 3.01 -30.85
C ASN A 119 35.15 1.76 -30.70
N GLU A 120 34.78 0.70 -31.40
CA GLU A 120 35.70 -0.35 -31.82
C GLU A 120 35.17 -0.87 -33.16
N GLU A 121 35.88 -0.52 -34.24
CA GLU A 121 36.21 -1.34 -35.42
C GLU A 121 36.61 -0.43 -36.59
N GLU A 122 37.91 -0.12 -36.68
CA GLU A 122 38.63 0.02 -37.96
C GLU A 122 39.85 -0.92 -37.93
#